data_AF-A0A3D2GJ03-F1
#
_entry.id   AF-A0A3D2GJ03-F1
#
_cell.length_a   1.000
_cell.length_b   1.000
_cell.length_c   1.000
_cell.angle_alpha   90.00
_cell.angle_beta   90.00
_cell.angle_gamma   90.00
#
_symmetry.space_group_name_H-M   'P 1'
#
loop_
_entity.id
_entity.type
_entity.pdbx_description
1 polymer ?
#
loop_
_entity_poly.entity_id
_entity_poly.type
_entity_poly.pdbx_seq_one_letter_code
_entity_poly.pdbx_strand_id
1 'polypeptide(L)'
;MRTNNVNADRLFKFMSLFGINRFKILTLDSKTIKAQVGWPDDGTENYDENEEVQDILWHIQDDESIEDALTLGKFLLDNKLIANDKIVVDYEILQSKINWDSRKFDTALQTLLSIKVSMLDDDKETDSFFIHF
;
A
#
# COMPACT_ATOMS: atom_id res chain seq x y z
N MET A 1 -16.47 -0.01 16.14
CA MET A 1 -15.61 -1.22 16.17
C MET A 1 -15.44 -1.90 14.82
N ARG A 2 -16.45 -1.93 13.91
CA ARG A 2 -16.30 -2.53 12.56
C ARG A 2 -15.41 -1.74 11.59
N THR A 3 -15.49 -0.40 11.59
CA THR A 3 -14.76 0.47 10.66
C THR A 3 -13.24 0.41 10.84
N ASN A 4 -12.78 0.27 12.08
CA ASN A 4 -11.35 0.19 12.40
C ASN A 4 -10.70 -1.07 11.80
N ASN A 5 -11.46 -2.16 11.69
CA ASN A 5 -10.97 -3.39 11.07
C ASN A 5 -10.88 -3.26 9.54
N VAL A 6 -11.82 -2.53 8.92
CA VAL A 6 -11.79 -2.24 7.47
C VAL A 6 -10.57 -1.42 7.09
N ASN A 7 -10.25 -0.36 7.84
CA ASN A 7 -9.08 0.47 7.51
C ASN A 7 -7.76 -0.27 7.76
N ALA A 8 -7.68 -1.12 8.79
CA ALA A 8 -6.53 -2.00 8.97
C ALA A 8 -6.33 -2.96 7.79
N ASP A 9 -7.41 -3.57 7.29
CA ASP A 9 -7.37 -4.44 6.10
C ASP A 9 -6.96 -3.67 4.84
N ARG A 10 -7.48 -2.45 4.64
CA ARG A 10 -7.07 -1.56 3.54
C ARG A 10 -5.58 -1.25 3.59
N LEU A 11 -5.08 -0.88 4.77
CA LEU A 11 -3.66 -0.62 4.96
C LEU A 11 -2.82 -1.85 4.65
N PHE A 12 -3.19 -3.01 5.18
CA PHE A 12 -2.47 -4.26 4.90
C PHE A 12 -2.44 -4.59 3.39
N LYS A 13 -3.58 -4.46 2.70
CA LYS A 13 -3.65 -4.65 1.24
C LYS A 13 -2.71 -3.70 0.49
N PHE A 14 -2.67 -2.43 0.87
CA PHE A 14 -1.75 -1.47 0.27
C PHE A 14 -0.28 -1.83 0.54
N MET A 15 0.06 -2.16 1.79
CA MET A 15 1.43 -2.52 2.16
C MET A 15 1.90 -3.80 1.45
N SER A 16 1.00 -4.73 1.13
CA SER A 16 1.35 -5.94 0.38
C SER A 16 1.90 -5.66 -1.03
N LEU A 17 1.62 -4.48 -1.61
CA LEU A 17 2.20 -4.06 -2.89
C LEU A 17 3.73 -3.91 -2.82
N PHE A 18 4.27 -3.66 -1.63
CA PHE A 18 5.71 -3.47 -1.37
C PHE A 18 6.39 -4.75 -0.85
N GLY A 19 5.76 -5.92 -1.02
CA GLY A 19 6.32 -7.21 -0.60
C GLY A 19 6.29 -7.47 0.90
N ILE A 20 5.57 -6.66 1.68
CA ILE A 20 5.41 -6.83 3.12
C ILE A 20 4.55 -8.07 3.41
N ASN A 21 5.01 -8.91 4.34
CA ASN A 21 4.31 -10.11 4.78
C ASN A 21 4.12 -10.19 6.32
N ARG A 22 4.78 -9.31 7.07
CA ARG A 22 4.64 -9.18 8.52
C ARG A 22 3.97 -7.84 8.82
N PHE A 23 2.90 -7.86 9.59
CA PHE A 23 2.08 -6.69 9.86
C PHE A 23 1.51 -6.72 11.28
N LYS A 24 1.82 -5.70 12.07
CA LYS A 24 1.38 -5.58 13.47
C LYS A 24 0.84 -4.18 13.74
N ILE A 25 -0.44 -4.08 14.05
CA ILE A 25 -1.05 -2.82 14.46
C ILE A 25 -0.56 -2.47 15.87
N LEU A 26 -0.06 -1.24 16.04
CA LEU A 26 0.36 -0.69 17.33
C LEU A 26 -0.74 0.20 17.92
N THR A 27 -1.27 1.11 17.10
CA THR A 27 -2.31 2.05 17.48
C THR A 27 -3.33 2.18 16.36
N LEU A 28 -4.61 2.26 16.73
CA LEU A 28 -5.72 2.37 15.80
C LEU A 28 -6.76 3.34 16.34
N ASP A 29 -6.84 4.51 15.73
CA ASP A 29 -7.83 5.54 16.05
C ASP A 29 -8.75 5.81 14.84
N SER A 30 -9.58 6.86 14.92
CA SER A 30 -10.54 7.20 13.87
C SER A 30 -9.93 7.88 12.63
N LYS A 31 -8.70 8.38 12.73
CA LYS A 31 -8.01 9.17 11.71
C LYS A 31 -6.66 8.56 11.30
N THR A 32 -6.04 7.76 12.15
CA THR A 32 -4.70 7.22 11.91
C THR A 32 -4.58 5.76 12.31
N ILE A 33 -3.66 5.07 11.64
CA ILE A 33 -3.20 3.73 12.01
C ILE A 33 -1.68 3.78 12.13
N LYS A 34 -1.15 3.48 13.32
CA LYS A 34 0.27 3.19 13.52
C LYS A 34 0.46 1.68 13.49
N ALA A 35 1.38 1.20 12.67
CA ALA A 35 1.71 -0.22 12.55
C ALA A 35 3.21 -0.42 12.42
N GLN A 36 3.65 -1.64 12.64
CA GLN A 36 4.98 -2.11 12.29
C GLN A 36 4.85 -3.13 11.16
N VAL A 37 5.66 -2.97 10.13
CA VAL A 37 5.70 -3.83 8.96
C VAL A 37 7.07 -4.48 8.81
N GLY A 38 7.14 -5.61 8.12
CA GLY A 38 8.42 -6.26 7.83
C GLY A 38 8.35 -7.11 6.56
N TRP A 39 9.53 -7.37 6.01
CA TRP A 39 9.73 -8.12 4.79
C TRP A 39 10.09 -9.59 5.06
N PRO A 40 9.82 -10.51 4.12
CA PRO A 40 10.29 -11.89 4.20
C PRO A 40 11.83 -11.96 4.20
N ASP A 41 12.34 -13.10 4.65
CA ASP A 41 13.74 -13.50 4.43
C ASP A 41 14.07 -13.43 2.94
N ASP A 42 15.07 -12.63 2.61
CA ASP A 42 15.57 -12.41 1.26
C ASP A 42 16.68 -13.40 0.85
N GLY A 43 17.04 -14.32 1.76
CA GLY A 43 18.07 -15.33 1.58
C GLY A 43 19.49 -14.83 1.80
N THR A 44 19.67 -13.62 2.36
CA THR A 44 20.99 -13.08 2.67
C THR A 44 21.49 -13.60 4.03
N GLU A 45 22.81 -13.80 4.15
CA GLU A 45 23.43 -14.30 5.38
C GLU A 45 23.25 -13.36 6.59
N ASN A 46 22.86 -12.10 6.35
CA ASN A 46 22.69 -11.07 7.37
C ASN A 46 21.22 -10.77 7.70
N TYR A 47 20.26 -11.56 7.20
CA TYR A 47 18.85 -11.32 7.50
C TYR A 47 18.58 -11.50 9.00
N ASP A 48 18.11 -10.43 9.65
CA ASP A 48 17.52 -10.49 10.99
C ASP A 48 16.09 -9.96 10.91
N GLU A 49 15.13 -10.84 11.20
CA GLU A 49 13.71 -10.50 11.21
C GLU A 49 13.39 -9.31 12.14
N ASN A 50 14.18 -9.10 13.20
CA ASN A 50 13.95 -8.03 14.17
C ASN A 50 14.53 -6.69 13.71
N GLU A 51 15.50 -6.71 12.80
CA GLU A 51 16.09 -5.50 12.22
C GLU A 51 15.36 -5.10 10.92
N GLU A 52 14.82 -6.07 10.19
CA GLU A 52 14.05 -5.88 8.95
C GLU A 52 12.59 -5.48 9.22
N VAL A 53 12.39 -4.47 10.07
CA VAL A 53 11.07 -3.90 10.41
C VAL A 53 11.06 -2.39 10.23
N GLN A 54 9.89 -1.85 9.88
CA GLN A 54 9.65 -0.43 9.74
C GLN A 54 8.38 -0.04 10.50
N ASP A 55 8.48 0.97 11.37
CA ASP A 55 7.30 1.61 11.94
C ASP A 55 6.69 2.54 10.88
N ILE A 56 5.37 2.49 10.74
CA ILE A 56 4.62 3.26 9.75
C ILE A 56 3.41 3.97 10.38
N LEU A 57 3.01 5.07 9.75
CA LEU A 57 1.81 5.82 10.07
C LEU A 57 0.99 6.05 8.80
N TRP A 58 -0.26 5.59 8.82
CA TRP A 58 -1.22 5.93 7.78
C TRP A 58 -2.26 6.92 8.30
N HIS A 59 -2.37 8.06 7.62
CA HIS A 59 -3.48 8.99 7.79
C HIS A 59 -4.65 8.49 6.94
N ILE A 60 -5.69 7.99 7.59
CA ILE A 60 -6.84 7.34 6.96
C ILE A 60 -7.49 8.32 5.99
N GLN A 61 -7.55 7.92 4.72
CA GLN A 61 -8.23 8.67 3.67
C GLN A 61 -9.68 8.17 3.55
N ASP A 62 -10.62 9.10 3.58
CA ASP A 62 -12.03 8.82 3.30
C ASP A 62 -12.31 9.06 1.81
N ASP A 63 -11.85 8.11 0.98
CA ASP A 63 -12.10 8.09 -0.47
C ASP A 63 -12.99 6.89 -0.81
N GLU A 64 -14.13 7.17 -1.45
CA GLU A 64 -15.10 6.14 -1.87
C GLU A 64 -14.49 5.12 -2.84
N SER A 65 -13.42 5.50 -3.54
CA SER A 65 -12.76 4.71 -4.57
C SER A 65 -11.60 3.87 -4.03
N ILE A 66 -11.34 3.89 -2.72
CA ILE A 66 -10.19 3.19 -2.13
C ILE A 66 -10.24 1.66 -2.37
N GLU A 67 -11.42 1.05 -2.36
CA GLU A 67 -11.54 -0.39 -2.64
C GLU A 67 -11.20 -0.71 -4.11
N ASP A 68 -11.62 0.14 -5.04
CA ASP A 68 -11.27 0.00 -6.45
C ASP A 68 -9.76 0.27 -6.66
N ALA A 69 -9.19 1.25 -5.96
CA ALA A 69 -7.75 1.53 -5.98
C ALA A 69 -6.92 0.34 -5.47
N LEU A 70 -7.30 -0.27 -4.36
CA LEU A 70 -6.64 -1.46 -3.83
C LEU A 70 -6.83 -2.68 -4.74
N THR A 71 -7.98 -2.80 -5.40
CA THR A 71 -8.23 -3.83 -6.41
C THR A 71 -7.32 -3.64 -7.63
N LEU A 72 -7.14 -2.40 -8.09
CA LEU A 72 -6.19 -2.05 -9.14
C LEU A 72 -4.74 -2.34 -8.71
N GLY A 73 -4.36 -1.98 -7.49
CA GLY A 73 -3.04 -2.30 -6.93
C GLY A 73 -2.76 -3.80 -6.93
N LYS A 74 -3.74 -4.60 -6.46
CA LYS A 74 -3.64 -6.06 -6.52
C LYS A 74 -3.50 -6.58 -7.96
N PHE A 75 -4.27 -6.03 -8.90
CA PHE A 75 -4.17 -6.38 -10.31
C PHE A 75 -2.76 -6.10 -10.86
N LEU A 76 -2.17 -4.95 -10.54
CA LEU A 76 -0.81 -4.58 -10.92
C LEU A 76 0.21 -5.60 -10.38
N LEU A 77 0.10 -5.95 -9.09
CA LEU A 77 0.97 -6.92 -8.44
C LEU A 77 0.86 -8.32 -9.07
N ASP A 78 -0.36 -8.85 -9.20
CA ASP A 78 -0.62 -10.20 -9.72
C ASP A 78 -0.12 -10.36 -11.17
N ASN A 79 -0.14 -9.28 -11.95
CA ASN A 79 0.30 -9.26 -13.35
C ASN A 79 1.75 -8.78 -13.55
N LYS A 80 2.50 -8.54 -12.47
CA LYS A 80 3.88 -8.01 -12.51
C LYS A 80 4.00 -6.70 -13.30
N LEU A 81 3.02 -5.82 -13.15
CA LEU A 81 2.96 -4.49 -13.78
C LEU A 81 3.42 -3.38 -12.82
N ILE A 82 3.95 -3.76 -11.66
CA ILE A 82 4.57 -2.91 -10.67
C ILE A 82 5.98 -3.45 -10.38
N ALA A 83 6.96 -2.56 -10.28
CA ALA A 83 8.31 -2.86 -9.83
C ALA A 83 8.63 -1.94 -8.64
N ASN A 84 8.72 -2.51 -7.45
CA ASN A 84 8.79 -1.80 -6.17
C ASN A 84 7.58 -0.86 -6.00
N ASP A 85 7.76 0.43 -6.22
CA ASP A 85 6.79 1.52 -6.09
C ASP A 85 6.29 2.04 -7.45
N LYS A 86 6.83 1.54 -8.56
CA LYS A 86 6.61 2.10 -9.89
C LYS A 86 5.76 1.20 -10.78
N ILE A 87 4.73 1.78 -11.40
CA ILE A 87 3.97 1.14 -12.49
C ILE A 87 4.87 1.07 -13.73
N VAL A 88 5.10 -0.13 -14.28
CA VAL A 88 6.06 -0.35 -15.38
C VAL A 88 5.42 -0.46 -16.76
N VAL A 89 4.14 -0.13 -16.86
CA VAL A 89 3.38 -0.14 -18.11
C VAL A 89 2.74 1.21 -18.37
N ASP A 90 2.59 1.54 -19.65
CA ASP A 90 1.92 2.77 -20.06
C ASP A 90 0.44 2.76 -19.64
N TYR A 91 -0.10 3.95 -19.41
CA TYR A 91 -1.48 4.17 -18.97
C TYR A 91 -2.49 3.48 -19.89
N GLU A 92 -2.35 3.62 -21.21
CA GLU A 92 -3.28 3.06 -22.21
C GLU A 92 -3.23 1.52 -22.19
N ILE A 93 -2.03 0.96 -22.01
CA ILE A 93 -1.84 -0.49 -21.90
C ILE A 93 -2.51 -0.99 -20.63
N LEU A 94 -2.30 -0.31 -19.49
CA LEU A 94 -2.92 -0.68 -18.22
C LEU A 94 -4.46 -0.65 -18.31
N GLN A 95 -5.01 0.44 -18.85
CA GLN A 95 -6.45 0.61 -19.02
C GLN A 95 -7.06 -0.51 -19.88
N SER A 96 -6.39 -0.87 -20.98
CA SER A 96 -6.85 -1.94 -21.87
C SER A 96 -6.87 -3.33 -21.22
N LYS A 97 -6.02 -3.56 -20.20
CA LYS A 97 -5.87 -4.85 -19.53
C LYS A 97 -6.92 -5.12 -18.45
N ILE A 98 -7.39 -4.09 -17.74
CA ILE A 98 -8.28 -4.26 -16.58
C ILE A 98 -9.78 -4.33 -16.96
N ASN A 99 -10.12 -3.94 -18.19
CA ASN A 99 -11.50 -3.97 -18.72
C ASN A 99 -12.52 -3.22 -17.83
N TRP A 100 -12.11 -2.10 -17.26
CA TRP A 100 -12.99 -1.17 -16.56
C TRP A 100 -13.43 -0.05 -17.49
N ASP A 101 -14.56 0.60 -17.18
CA ASP A 101 -14.88 1.86 -17.83
C ASP A 101 -13.82 2.92 -17.48
N SER A 102 -13.60 3.87 -18.40
CA SER A 102 -12.54 4.87 -18.26
C SER A 102 -12.65 5.65 -16.96
N ARG A 103 -13.86 6.05 -16.56
CA ARG A 103 -14.07 6.89 -15.36
C ARG A 103 -13.71 6.12 -14.09
N LYS A 104 -14.17 4.87 -13.99
CA LYS A 104 -13.81 3.99 -12.87
C LYS A 104 -12.30 3.79 -12.81
N PHE A 105 -11.66 3.48 -13.95
CA PHE A 105 -10.21 3.31 -14.03
C PHE A 105 -9.46 4.56 -13.58
N ASP A 106 -9.80 5.73 -14.12
CA ASP A 106 -9.16 7.00 -13.80
C ASP A 106 -9.26 7.32 -12.31
N THR A 107 -10.44 7.14 -11.73
CA THR A 107 -10.66 7.47 -10.32
C THR A 107 -9.88 6.52 -9.43
N ALA A 108 -9.94 5.20 -9.69
CA ALA A 108 -9.19 4.21 -8.93
C ALA A 108 -7.67 4.40 -9.05
N LEU A 109 -7.18 4.76 -10.24
CA LEU A 109 -5.76 5.04 -10.47
C LEU A 109 -5.32 6.29 -9.70
N GLN A 110 -6.07 7.39 -9.80
CA GLN A 110 -5.74 8.61 -9.06
C GLN A 110 -5.78 8.40 -7.55
N THR A 111 -6.76 7.65 -7.04
CA THR A 111 -6.81 7.26 -5.63
C THR A 111 -5.63 6.37 -5.24
N LEU A 112 -5.24 5.39 -6.07
CA LEU A 112 -4.07 4.56 -5.78
C LEU A 112 -2.78 5.38 -5.67
N LEU A 113 -2.58 6.34 -6.59
CA LEU A 113 -1.43 7.24 -6.62
C LEU A 113 -1.45 8.28 -5.48
N SER A 114 -2.60 8.53 -4.86
CA SER A 114 -2.75 9.48 -3.76
C SER A 114 -2.55 8.85 -2.38
N ILE A 115 -2.58 7.52 -2.27
CA ILE A 115 -2.29 6.82 -1.02
C ILE A 115 -0.83 7.06 -0.64
N LYS A 116 -0.63 7.59 0.57
CA LYS A 116 0.69 7.75 1.20
C LYS A 116 0.66 7.17 2.59
N VAL A 117 1.65 6.32 2.90
CA VAL A 117 1.86 5.76 4.22
C VAL A 117 3.25 6.18 4.68
N SER A 118 3.31 7.02 5.72
CA SER A 118 4.56 7.57 6.22
C SER A 118 5.39 6.50 6.94
N MET A 119 6.70 6.53 6.73
CA MET A 119 7.67 5.83 7.57
C MET A 119 7.93 6.65 8.83
N LEU A 120 8.20 5.98 9.94
CA LEU A 120 8.52 6.61 11.22
C LEU A 120 9.92 6.25 11.67
N ASP A 121 10.77 7.26 11.87
CA ASP A 121 12.07 7.15 12.52
C ASP A 121 12.04 7.95 13.82
N ASP A 122 12.28 7.29 14.96
CA ASP A 122 12.15 7.91 16.30
C ASP A 122 10.82 8.66 16.49
N ASP A 123 9.70 8.04 16.08
CA ASP A 123 8.34 8.60 16.10
C ASP A 123 8.12 9.86 15.23
N LYS A 124 9.02 10.14 14.29
CA LYS A 124 8.88 11.25 13.33
C LYS A 124 8.62 10.71 11.93
N GLU A 125 7.65 11.31 11.24
CA GLU A 125 7.39 11.03 9.83
C GLU A 125 8.59 11.47 8.98
N THR A 126 9.17 10.55 8.21
CA THR A 126 10.35 10.80 7.36
C THR A 126 10.01 10.65 5.87
N ASP A 127 10.11 9.43 5.35
CA ASP A 127 9.73 9.09 3.97
C ASP A 127 8.31 8.49 3.91
N SER A 128 7.85 8.06 2.74
CA SER A 128 6.54 7.44 2.57
C SER A 128 6.56 6.33 1.54
N PHE A 129 5.75 5.31 1.79
CA PHE A 129 5.31 4.38 0.75
C PHE A 129 4.21 5.02 -0.08
N PHE A 130 4.39 5.05 -1.40
CA PHE A 130 3.40 5.51 -2.38
C PHE A 130 3.67 4.83 -3.73
N ILE A 131 2.67 4.80 -4.60
CA ILE A 131 2.81 4.28 -5.97
C ILE A 131 2.90 5.44 -6.95
N HIS A 132 3.75 5.30 -7.99
CA HIS A 132 3.88 6.29 -9.05
C HIS A 132 4.10 5.66 -10.45
N PHE A 133 4.05 6.50 -11.50
CA PHE A 133 4.39 6.14 -12.89
C PHE A 133 5.86 6.38 -13.23
#